data_AF-A0A6M1LL33-F1
#
_entry.id   AF-A0A6M1LL33-F1
#
_cell.length_a   1.000
_cell.length_b   1.000
_cell.length_c   1.000
_cell.angle_alpha   90.00
_cell.angle_beta   90.00
_cell.angle_gamma   90.00
#
_symmetry.space_group_name_H-M   'P 1'
#
loop_
_entity.id
_entity.type
_entity.pdbx_description
1 polymer ?
#
loop_
_entity_poly.entity_id
_entity_poly.type
_entity_poly.pdbx_seq_one_letter_code
_entity_poly.pdbx_strand_id
1 'polypeptide(L)'
;MGNGGVASGDGWTYRGRGLIQLTGRENYRAAGKALDLPLEAQPQMVWKDAEVALKTAAWYWTKHNLNEHADLDDSLKVSQAINLGPNAVGGKGKPNHLKDRQEKTEEAKAIWGDWALR
;
A
#
# COMPACT_ATOMS: atom_id res chain seq x y z
N MET A 1 6.00 -10.46 -4.65
CA MET A 1 4.63 -10.50 -5.21
C MET A 1 4.02 -11.89 -5.11
N GLY A 2 4.77 -12.95 -5.41
CA GLY A 2 4.37 -14.34 -5.13
C GLY A 2 3.21 -14.90 -5.95
N ASN A 3 2.83 -14.22 -7.05
CA ASN A 3 1.90 -14.77 -8.02
C ASN A 3 2.59 -15.87 -8.85
N GLY A 4 1.86 -16.94 -9.15
CA GLY A 4 2.23 -17.88 -10.20
C GLY A 4 2.11 -17.27 -11.61
N GLY A 5 2.51 -18.04 -12.63
CA GLY A 5 2.32 -17.68 -14.03
C GLY A 5 0.83 -17.58 -14.42
N VAL A 6 0.54 -17.11 -15.64
CA VAL A 6 -0.83 -16.80 -16.11
C VAL A 6 -1.83 -17.95 -15.86
N ALA A 7 -1.42 -19.20 -16.09
CA ALA A 7 -2.27 -20.38 -15.91
C ALA A 7 -2.80 -20.56 -14.46
N SER A 8 -2.15 -19.96 -13.46
CA SER A 8 -2.62 -20.00 -12.07
C SER A 8 -3.84 -19.11 -11.81
N GLY A 9 -4.10 -18.12 -12.67
CA GLY A 9 -5.12 -17.09 -12.44
C GLY A 9 -4.76 -16.08 -11.35
N ASP A 10 -3.53 -16.10 -10.81
CA ASP A 10 -3.13 -15.27 -9.67
C ASP A 10 -3.17 -13.77 -9.95
N GLY A 11 -2.82 -13.37 -11.17
CA GLY A 11 -2.90 -11.97 -11.58
C GLY A 11 -4.31 -11.41 -11.43
N TRP A 12 -5.32 -12.20 -11.75
CA TRP A 12 -6.72 -11.82 -11.55
C TRP A 12 -7.14 -11.94 -10.09
N THR A 13 -6.83 -13.08 -9.45
CA THR A 13 -7.26 -13.39 -8.08
C THR A 13 -6.72 -12.38 -7.08
N TYR A 14 -5.43 -12.03 -7.16
CA TYR A 14 -4.72 -11.15 -6.23
C TYR A 14 -4.35 -9.78 -6.83
N ARG A 15 -5.20 -9.27 -7.73
CA ARG A 15 -5.13 -7.89 -8.23
C ARG A 15 -5.29 -6.85 -7.11
N GLY A 16 -4.93 -5.60 -7.41
CA GLY A 16 -5.04 -4.46 -6.49
C GLY A 16 -6.45 -4.26 -5.93
N ARG A 17 -6.55 -4.12 -4.60
CA ARG A 17 -7.80 -3.82 -3.87
C ARG A 17 -7.55 -2.90 -2.67
N GLY A 18 -8.62 -2.26 -2.20
CA GLY A 18 -8.59 -1.42 -1.00
C GLY A 18 -7.81 -0.12 -1.18
N LEU A 19 -7.57 0.55 -0.06
CA LEU A 19 -7.07 1.93 -0.02
C LEU A 19 -5.62 2.06 -0.51
N ILE A 20 -4.79 1.03 -0.30
CA ILE A 20 -3.38 1.02 -0.73
C ILE A 20 -3.14 0.21 -2.01
N GLN A 21 -4.20 -0.29 -2.65
CA GLN A 21 -4.11 -1.22 -3.78
C GLN A 21 -3.24 -2.46 -3.47
N LEU A 22 -3.59 -3.17 -2.39
CA LEU A 22 -2.89 -4.40 -1.98
C LEU A 22 -2.87 -5.42 -3.13
N THR A 23 -1.67 -5.81 -3.58
CA THR A 23 -1.47 -6.57 -4.81
C THR A 23 -0.50 -7.74 -4.60
N GLY A 24 -0.80 -8.88 -5.20
CA GLY A 24 0.03 -10.09 -5.20
C GLY A 24 -0.28 -11.06 -4.07
N ARG A 25 -0.34 -12.36 -4.39
CA ARG A 25 -0.70 -13.46 -3.47
C ARG A 25 0.06 -13.42 -2.15
N GLU A 26 1.36 -13.14 -2.21
CA GLU A 26 2.22 -13.04 -1.03
C GLU A 26 1.76 -11.96 -0.05
N ASN A 27 1.33 -10.79 -0.57
CA ASN A 27 0.84 -9.71 0.26
C ASN A 27 -0.51 -10.06 0.90
N TYR A 28 -1.42 -10.70 0.16
CA TYR A 28 -2.69 -11.18 0.73
C TYR A 28 -2.47 -12.24 1.81
N ARG A 29 -1.55 -13.18 1.59
CA ARG A 29 -1.18 -14.19 2.60
C ARG A 29 -0.59 -13.54 3.86
N ALA A 30 0.39 -12.64 3.68
CA ALA A 30 1.07 -12.02 4.81
C ALA A 30 0.14 -11.08 5.60
N ALA A 31 -0.69 -10.30 4.91
CA ALA A 31 -1.71 -9.46 5.55
C ALA A 31 -2.74 -10.30 6.29
N GLY A 32 -3.24 -11.37 5.66
CA GLY A 32 -4.20 -12.28 6.25
C GLY A 32 -3.68 -12.91 7.54
N LYS A 33 -2.43 -13.38 7.52
CA LYS A 33 -1.77 -13.91 8.73
C LYS A 33 -1.64 -12.86 9.83
N ALA A 34 -1.24 -11.64 9.49
CA ALA A 34 -1.02 -10.58 10.48
C ALA A 34 -2.32 -10.03 11.09
N LEU A 35 -3.42 -10.07 10.33
CA LEU A 35 -4.71 -9.53 10.73
C LEU A 35 -5.69 -10.61 11.22
N ASP A 36 -5.26 -11.88 11.24
CA ASP A 36 -6.09 -13.05 11.50
C ASP A 36 -7.35 -13.11 10.60
N LEU A 37 -7.13 -12.93 9.30
CA LEU A 37 -8.16 -12.92 8.26
C LEU A 37 -7.81 -13.89 7.13
N PRO A 38 -8.79 -14.56 6.50
CA PRO A 38 -8.55 -15.54 5.46
C PRO A 38 -8.25 -14.89 4.09
N LEU A 39 -7.40 -13.86 4.03
CA LEU A 39 -7.26 -13.00 2.85
C LEU A 39 -6.61 -13.68 1.63
N GLU A 40 -5.81 -14.73 1.81
CA GLU A 40 -5.34 -15.53 0.67
C GLU A 40 -6.48 -16.35 0.05
N ALA A 41 -7.35 -16.94 0.88
CA ALA A 41 -8.50 -17.70 0.40
C ALA A 41 -9.68 -16.82 -0.04
N GLN A 42 -9.80 -15.62 0.54
CA GLN A 42 -10.90 -14.68 0.34
C GLN A 42 -10.39 -13.26 0.05
N PRO A 43 -9.61 -13.05 -1.03
CA PRO A 43 -9.01 -11.74 -1.34
C PRO A 43 -10.06 -10.65 -1.61
N GLN A 44 -11.29 -11.04 -1.94
CA GLN A 44 -12.42 -10.12 -2.11
C GLN A 44 -12.79 -9.34 -0.84
N MET A 45 -12.44 -9.83 0.36
CA MET A 45 -12.78 -9.13 1.61
C MET A 45 -12.22 -7.70 1.62
N VAL A 46 -11.04 -7.49 1.03
CA VAL A 46 -10.36 -6.18 0.95
C VAL A 46 -11.17 -5.12 0.19
N TRP A 47 -12.11 -5.50 -0.68
CA TRP A 47 -13.00 -4.52 -1.35
C TRP A 47 -14.44 -4.54 -0.84
N LYS A 48 -14.89 -5.64 -0.23
CA LYS A 48 -16.27 -5.78 0.28
C LYS A 48 -16.46 -5.18 1.66
N ASP A 49 -15.38 -5.10 2.44
CA ASP A 49 -15.42 -4.66 3.83
C ASP A 49 -14.46 -3.47 4.02
N ALA A 50 -15.01 -2.33 4.43
CA ALA A 50 -14.26 -1.10 4.62
C ALA A 50 -13.24 -1.20 5.77
N GLU A 51 -13.56 -1.93 6.84
CA GLU A 51 -12.64 -2.15 7.95
C GLU A 51 -11.46 -3.01 7.51
N VAL A 52 -11.71 -4.06 6.71
CA VAL A 52 -10.63 -4.88 6.13
C VAL A 52 -9.79 -4.07 5.15
N ALA A 53 -10.40 -3.21 4.34
CA ALA A 53 -9.69 -2.30 3.43
C ALA A 53 -8.75 -1.36 4.19
N LEU A 54 -9.22 -0.80 5.32
CA LEU A 54 -8.43 0.08 6.18
C LEU A 54 -7.31 -0.69 6.90
N LYS A 55 -7.62 -1.83 7.53
CA LYS A 55 -6.63 -2.67 8.23
C LYS A 55 -5.52 -3.15 7.33
N THR A 56 -5.84 -3.56 6.09
CA THR A 56 -4.81 -3.99 5.13
C THR A 56 -3.93 -2.85 4.66
N ALA A 57 -4.48 -1.64 4.50
CA ALA A 57 -3.69 -0.46 4.18
C ALA A 57 -2.76 -0.06 5.34
N ALA A 58 -3.29 0.00 6.56
CA ALA A 58 -2.52 0.30 7.77
C ALA A 58 -1.43 -0.76 8.05
N TRP A 59 -1.74 -2.04 7.82
CA TRP A 59 -0.77 -3.12 7.92
C TRP A 59 0.38 -2.95 6.93
N TYR A 60 0.10 -2.69 5.64
CA TYR A 60 1.16 -2.52 4.64
C TYR A 60 2.04 -1.33 4.98
N TRP A 61 1.40 -0.21 5.36
CA TRP A 61 2.09 1.00 5.79
C TRP A 61 3.03 0.74 6.97
N THR A 62 2.53 0.07 8.01
CA THR A 62 3.29 -0.24 9.23
C THR A 62 4.40 -1.25 8.98
N LYS A 63 4.10 -2.36 8.28
CA LYS A 63 5.07 -3.41 7.94
C LYS A 63 6.28 -2.88 7.20
N HIS A 64 6.09 -1.86 6.38
CA HIS A 64 7.14 -1.25 5.55
C HIS A 64 7.69 0.06 6.14
N ASN A 65 7.33 0.38 7.39
CA ASN A 65 7.86 1.51 8.15
C ASN A 65 7.72 2.86 7.42
N LEU A 66 6.58 3.08 6.75
CA LEU A 66 6.42 4.24 5.87
C LEU A 66 6.32 5.57 6.63
N ASN A 67 6.09 5.54 7.94
CA ASN A 67 6.17 6.73 8.80
C ASN A 67 7.55 7.39 8.71
N GLU A 68 8.66 6.63 8.66
CA GLU A 68 10.01 7.22 8.57
C GLU A 68 10.19 8.12 7.34
N HIS A 69 9.48 7.83 6.25
CA HIS A 69 9.51 8.66 5.04
C HIS A 69 8.48 9.77 5.09
N ALA A 70 7.29 9.48 5.63
CA ALA A 70 6.22 10.48 5.76
C ALA A 70 6.58 11.59 6.75
N ASP A 71 7.22 11.27 7.87
CA ASP A 71 7.67 12.23 8.89
C ASP A 71 8.76 13.18 8.37
N LEU A 72 9.51 12.74 7.34
CA LEU A 72 10.47 13.56 6.60
C LEU A 72 9.87 14.30 5.41
N ASP A 73 8.55 14.21 5.25
CA ASP A 73 7.79 14.72 4.11
C ASP A 73 8.27 14.19 2.73
N ASP A 74 8.80 12.97 2.70
CA ASP A 74 9.37 12.34 1.51
C ASP A 74 8.31 11.54 0.75
N SER A 75 7.37 12.25 0.12
CA SER A 75 6.31 11.65 -0.70
C SER A 75 6.85 10.77 -1.85
N LEU A 76 8.08 11.01 -2.31
CA LEU A 76 8.74 10.18 -3.31
C LEU A 76 9.07 8.79 -2.73
N LYS A 77 9.75 8.72 -1.58
CA LYS A 77 10.09 7.44 -0.95
C LYS A 77 8.86 6.65 -0.51
N VAL A 78 7.84 7.32 0.05
CA VAL A 78 6.55 6.68 0.34
C VAL A 78 5.95 6.08 -0.94
N SER A 79 5.95 6.84 -2.05
CA SER A 79 5.41 6.36 -3.33
C SER A 79 6.23 5.21 -3.93
N GLN A 80 7.56 5.22 -3.77
CA GLN A 80 8.44 4.12 -4.19
C GLN A 80 8.11 2.85 -3.43
N ALA A 81 8.00 2.91 -2.10
CA ALA A 81 7.69 1.77 -1.27
C ALA A 81 6.33 1.12 -1.61
N ILE A 82 5.33 1.95 -1.92
CA ILE A 82 3.97 1.47 -2.25
C ILE A 82 3.90 0.90 -3.66
N ASN A 83 4.40 1.62 -4.67
CA ASN A 83 4.16 1.25 -6.07
C ASN A 83 5.25 0.38 -6.69
N LEU A 84 6.51 0.57 -6.28
CA LEU A 84 7.66 -0.17 -6.77
C LEU A 84 8.10 -1.26 -5.79
N GLY A 85 7.64 -1.18 -4.55
CA GLY A 85 7.97 -2.09 -3.44
C GLY A 85 9.05 -1.50 -2.51
N PRO A 86 9.12 -1.98 -1.26
CA PRO A 86 10.00 -1.42 -0.22
C PRO A 86 11.48 -1.47 -0.58
N ASN A 87 11.91 -2.46 -1.39
CA ASN A 87 13.30 -2.59 -1.80
C ASN A 87 13.72 -1.56 -2.87
N ALA A 88 12.78 -0.82 -3.44
CA ALA A 88 13.06 0.21 -4.45
C ALA A 88 13.24 1.62 -3.86
N VAL A 89 13.00 1.78 -2.56
CA VAL A 89 13.13 3.06 -1.85
C VAL A 89 14.54 3.61 -1.97
N GLY A 90 14.67 4.89 -2.31
CA GLY A 90 15.96 5.58 -2.52
C GLY A 90 16.63 5.25 -3.86
N GLY A 91 16.05 4.34 -4.65
CA GLY A 91 16.49 4.07 -6.01
C GLY A 91 16.07 5.15 -7.01
N LYS A 92 16.51 4.99 -8.26
CA LYS A 92 16.16 5.90 -9.38
C LYS A 92 14.75 5.65 -9.97
N GLY A 93 14.05 4.61 -9.50
CA GLY A 93 12.74 4.24 -10.03
C GLY A 93 11.69 5.31 -9.76
N LYS A 94 10.96 5.72 -10.81
CA LYS A 94 9.85 6.68 -10.70
C LYS A 94 8.53 5.93 -10.48
N PRO A 95 7.84 6.14 -9.35
CA PRO A 95 6.53 5.55 -9.10
C PRO A 95 5.48 6.03 -10.10
N ASN A 96 4.53 5.16 -10.42
CA ASN A 96 3.36 5.53 -11.21
C ASN A 96 2.53 6.60 -10.47
N HIS A 97 2.09 7.59 -11.23
CA HIS A 97 1.26 8.71 -10.75
C HIS A 97 1.91 9.57 -9.64
N LEU A 98 3.24 9.62 -9.56
CA LEU A 98 3.94 10.38 -8.51
C LEU A 98 3.45 11.83 -8.36
N LYS A 99 3.25 12.55 -9.47
CA LYS A 99 2.78 13.93 -9.44
C LYS A 99 1.41 14.06 -8.75
N ASP A 100 0.43 13.24 -9.14
CA ASP A 100 -0.90 13.21 -8.53
C ASP A 100 -0.84 12.85 -7.04
N ARG A 101 0.04 11.93 -6.64
CA ARG A 101 0.26 11.58 -5.24
C ARG A 101 0.77 12.77 -4.44
N GLN A 102 1.76 13.50 -4.97
CA GLN A 102 2.30 14.69 -4.31
C GLN A 102 1.25 15.80 -4.20
N GLU A 103 0.51 16.07 -5.27
CA GLU A 103 -0.56 17.08 -5.27
C GLU A 103 -1.64 16.78 -4.21
N LYS A 104 -2.07 15.52 -4.10
CA LYS A 104 -3.03 15.10 -3.07
C LYS A 104 -2.46 15.16 -1.66
N THR A 105 -1.17 14.87 -1.48
CA THR A 105 -0.51 15.04 -0.18
C THR A 105 -0.53 16.50 0.24
N GLU A 106 -0.21 17.43 -0.67
CA GLU A 106 -0.26 18.87 -0.37
C GLU A 106 -1.69 19.35 -0.07
N GLU A 107 -2.69 18.87 -0.81
CA GLU A 107 -4.10 19.16 -0.53
C GLU A 107 -4.51 18.67 0.87
N ALA A 108 -4.12 17.45 1.24
CA ALA A 108 -4.41 16.88 2.55
C ALA A 108 -3.76 17.68 3.69
N LYS A 109 -2.50 18.10 3.53
CA LYS A 109 -1.80 18.97 4.50
C LYS A 109 -2.50 20.33 4.64
N ALA A 110 -2.96 20.92 3.54
CA ALA A 110 -3.68 22.18 3.58
C ALA A 110 -5.00 22.09 4.37
N ILE A 111 -5.67 20.94 4.35
CA ILE A 111 -6.90 20.69 5.11
C ILE A 111 -6.59 20.46 6.60
N TRP A 112 -5.58 19.64 6.91
CA TRP A 112 -5.28 19.22 8.28
C TRP A 112 -4.33 20.16 9.03
N GLY A 113 -3.77 21.16 8.36
CA GLY A 113 -2.86 22.15 8.93
C GLY A 113 -1.44 21.63 9.14
N ASP A 114 -0.56 22.52 9.63
CA ASP A 114 0.83 22.17 9.94
C ASP A 114 0.91 21.48 11.32
N TRP A 115 1.29 20.21 11.34
CA TRP A 115 1.48 19.43 12.57
C TRP A 115 2.86 19.64 13.19
N ALA A 116 3.76 20.37 12.52
CA ALA A 116 5.10 20.66 13.02
C ALA A 116 5.14 21.59 14.27
N LEU A 117 3.98 22.00 14.79
CA LEU A 117 3.84 22.94 15.91
C LEU A 117 3.05 22.36 17.11
N ARG A 118 2.85 21.05 17.22
CA ARG A 118 2.23 20.41 18.39
C ARG A 118 3.13 19.39 19.07
#